data_AF-A0A6D0DNY7-F1
#
_entry.id   AF-A0A6D0DNY7-F1
#
_cell.length_a   1.000
_cell.length_b   1.000
_cell.length_c   1.000
_cell.angle_alpha   90.00
_cell.angle_beta   90.00
_cell.angle_gamma   90.00
#
_symmetry.space_group_name_H-M   'P 1'
#
loop_
_entity.id
_entity.type
_entity.pdbx_description
1 polymer ?
#
loop_
_entity_poly.entity_id
_entity_poly.type
_entity_poly.pdbx_seq_one_letter_code
_entity_poly.pdbx_strand_id
1 'polypeptide(L)'
;VQSTVKKAEIKVELLPKYVAWAEGVLTAGGAQQDDVLMYVMLWRIDAGDYAGALEIGRHALRHGWVMPLGNRNVQTVLAEEMADAAQSAMLAATGFDADLLLQTLELTDGLDMPDQSRARLHKAIGAVLSESNPA
;
A
#
# COMPACT_ATOMS: atom_id res chain seq x y z
N VAL A 1 19.11 10.19 8.99
CA VAL A 1 19.04 8.72 9.22
C VAL A 1 19.26 8.00 7.90
N GLN A 2 20.27 7.14 7.80
CA GLN A 2 20.58 6.39 6.57
C GLN A 2 19.97 4.98 6.55
N SER A 3 19.58 4.42 7.70
CA SER A 3 18.91 3.11 7.79
C SER A 3 17.43 3.21 7.40
N THR A 4 16.97 2.30 6.54
CA THR A 4 15.55 2.15 6.14
C THR A 4 14.68 1.69 7.30
N VAL A 5 15.18 0.72 8.09
CA VAL A 5 14.51 0.22 9.31
C VAL A 5 14.25 1.35 10.29
N LYS A 6 15.26 2.17 10.57
CA LYS A 6 15.11 3.30 11.51
C LYS A 6 14.18 4.40 11.00
N LYS A 7 14.02 4.55 9.68
CA LYS A 7 13.00 5.44 9.09
C LYS A 7 11.60 4.86 9.27
N ALA A 8 11.43 3.55 9.12
CA ALA A 8 10.14 2.88 9.36
C ALA A 8 9.70 3.03 10.82
N GLU A 9 10.60 2.81 11.77
CA GLU A 9 10.33 3.01 13.22
C GLU A 9 9.84 4.44 13.52
N ILE A 10 10.49 5.47 12.96
CA ILE A 10 10.06 6.86 13.11
C ILE A 10 8.67 7.09 12.50
N LYS A 11 8.36 6.48 11.36
CA LYS A 11 7.03 6.60 10.73
C LYS A 11 5.95 5.99 11.62
N VAL A 12 6.21 4.84 12.24
CA VAL A 12 5.31 4.21 13.22
C VAL A 12 5.01 5.17 14.39
N GLU A 13 6.02 5.90 14.89
CA GLU A 13 5.81 6.90 15.96
C GLU A 13 5.02 8.13 15.52
N LEU A 14 5.12 8.52 14.25
CA LEU A 14 4.47 9.71 13.71
C LEU A 14 3.04 9.46 13.23
N LEU A 15 2.75 8.29 12.67
CA LEU A 15 1.44 7.91 12.12
C LEU A 15 0.26 8.17 13.06
N PRO A 16 0.34 7.90 14.38
CA PRO A 16 -0.75 8.21 15.31
C PRO A 16 -1.20 9.68 15.30
N LYS A 17 -0.30 10.61 14.97
CA LYS A 17 -0.62 12.05 14.88
C LYS A 17 -1.49 12.40 13.67
N TYR A 18 -1.51 11.54 12.66
CA TYR A 18 -2.26 11.73 11.42
C TYR A 18 -3.59 10.96 11.39
N VAL A 19 -3.89 10.14 12.42
CA VAL A 19 -5.11 9.33 12.45
C VAL A 19 -6.36 10.19 12.33
N ALA A 20 -6.51 11.21 13.18
CA ALA A 20 -7.67 12.10 13.15
C ALA A 20 -7.80 12.87 11.83
N TRP A 21 -6.66 13.21 11.19
CA TRP A 21 -6.67 13.85 9.87
C TRP A 21 -7.16 12.87 8.80
N ALA A 22 -6.60 11.66 8.76
CA ALA A 22 -6.98 10.62 7.82
C ALA A 22 -8.47 10.26 7.95
N GLU A 23 -8.95 10.02 9.17
CA GLU A 23 -10.36 9.75 9.45
C GLU A 23 -11.26 10.91 8.99
N GLY A 24 -10.87 12.16 9.28
CA GLY A 24 -11.62 13.33 8.88
C GLY A 24 -11.77 13.45 7.36
N VAL A 25 -10.67 13.26 6.61
CA VAL A 25 -10.68 13.34 5.14
C VAL A 25 -11.49 12.18 4.53
N LEU A 26 -11.26 10.96 5.00
CA LEU A 26 -11.97 9.78 4.50
C LEU A 26 -13.48 9.86 4.81
N THR A 27 -13.87 10.33 6.00
CA THR A 27 -15.27 10.52 6.39
C THR A 27 -15.94 11.63 5.59
N ALA A 28 -15.22 12.72 5.30
CA ALA A 28 -15.76 13.83 4.50
C ALA A 28 -16.06 13.42 3.05
N GLY A 29 -15.42 12.35 2.54
CA GLY A 29 -15.69 11.83 1.19
C GLY A 29 -15.35 12.83 0.07
N GLY A 30 -14.47 13.81 0.36
CA GLY A 30 -14.15 14.90 -0.54
C GLY A 30 -13.30 14.46 -1.72
N ALA A 31 -13.57 15.01 -2.91
CA ALA A 31 -12.77 14.78 -4.12
C ALA A 31 -11.50 15.64 -4.20
N GLN A 32 -11.35 16.64 -3.32
CA GLN A 32 -10.18 17.52 -3.30
C GLN A 32 -8.93 16.73 -2.87
N GLN A 33 -7.92 16.70 -3.75
CA GLN A 33 -6.62 16.07 -3.49
C GLN A 33 -6.04 16.50 -2.13
N ASP A 34 -5.58 15.52 -1.36
CA ASP A 34 -4.82 15.73 -0.12
C ASP A 34 -3.48 14.98 -0.19
N ASP A 35 -2.41 15.73 -0.50
CA ASP A 35 -1.07 15.17 -0.60
C ASP A 35 -0.54 14.64 0.74
N VAL A 36 -0.96 15.21 1.87
CA VAL A 36 -0.58 14.72 3.20
C VAL A 36 -1.13 13.31 3.38
N LEU A 37 -2.39 13.08 3.00
CA LEU A 37 -2.99 11.76 3.07
C LEU A 37 -2.29 10.76 2.13
N MET A 38 -1.86 11.20 0.95
CA MET A 38 -1.07 10.36 0.05
C MET A 38 0.32 10.00 0.61
N TYR A 39 0.98 10.90 1.36
CA TYR A 39 2.19 10.55 2.10
C TYR A 39 1.92 9.60 3.26
N VAL A 40 0.82 9.78 3.98
CA VAL A 40 0.38 8.87 5.05
C VAL A 40 0.14 7.47 4.50
N MET A 41 -0.44 7.34 3.30
CA MET A 41 -0.59 6.03 2.61
C MET A 41 0.75 5.32 2.47
N LEU A 42 1.77 6.00 1.92
CA LEU A 42 3.11 5.43 1.77
C LEU A 42 3.71 5.06 3.13
N TRP A 43 3.59 5.95 4.12
CA TRP A 43 4.15 5.71 5.44
C TRP A 43 3.48 4.56 6.19
N ARG A 44 2.18 4.35 5.97
CA ARG A 44 1.44 3.20 6.48
C ARG A 44 2.00 1.90 5.88
N ILE A 45 2.30 1.86 4.58
CA ILE A 45 2.97 0.71 3.94
C ILE A 45 4.35 0.48 4.57
N ASP A 46 5.17 1.53 4.69
CA ASP A 46 6.50 1.44 5.31
C ASP A 46 6.45 0.91 6.76
N ALA A 47 5.36 1.21 7.48
CA ALA A 47 5.13 0.81 8.86
C ALA A 47 4.46 -0.56 9.01
N GLY A 48 4.04 -1.20 7.91
CA GLY A 48 3.31 -2.46 7.92
C GLY A 48 1.80 -2.34 8.16
N ASP A 49 1.24 -1.12 8.22
CA ASP A 49 -0.20 -0.86 8.28
C ASP A 49 -0.81 -0.89 6.86
N TYR A 50 -0.80 -2.07 6.25
CA TYR A 50 -1.25 -2.24 4.87
C TYR A 50 -2.76 -2.03 4.71
N ALA A 51 -3.56 -2.44 5.69
CA ALA A 51 -5.01 -2.25 5.67
C ALA A 51 -5.36 -0.74 5.66
N GLY A 52 -4.75 0.04 6.56
CA GLY A 52 -4.93 1.48 6.58
C GLY A 52 -4.39 2.17 5.32
N ALA A 53 -3.35 1.64 4.67
CA ALA A 53 -2.90 2.14 3.38
C ALA A 53 -3.93 1.88 2.27
N LEU A 54 -4.54 0.70 2.24
CA LEU A 54 -5.57 0.35 1.25
C LEU A 54 -6.84 1.17 1.40
N GLU A 55 -7.22 1.58 2.61
CA GLU A 55 -8.34 2.53 2.83
C GLU A 55 -8.09 3.86 2.11
N ILE A 56 -6.89 4.42 2.29
CA ILE A 56 -6.51 5.68 1.61
C ILE A 56 -6.41 5.46 0.11
N GLY A 57 -5.79 4.36 -0.34
CA GLY A 57 -5.69 4.02 -1.75
C GLY A 57 -7.05 3.90 -2.43
N ARG A 58 -8.04 3.31 -1.75
CA ARG A 58 -9.41 3.21 -2.24
C ARG A 58 -10.09 4.56 -2.41
N HIS A 59 -9.88 5.47 -1.47
CA HIS A 59 -10.37 6.84 -1.57
C HIS A 59 -9.71 7.57 -2.74
N ALA A 60 -8.38 7.51 -2.83
CA ALA A 60 -7.59 8.14 -3.86
C ALA A 60 -8.02 7.70 -5.27
N LEU A 61 -8.16 6.39 -5.49
CA LEU A 61 -8.58 5.83 -6.78
C LEU A 61 -10.01 6.23 -7.15
N ARG A 62 -10.93 6.24 -6.19
CA ARG A 62 -12.32 6.68 -6.40
C ARG A 62 -12.40 8.12 -6.90
N HIS A 63 -11.50 8.98 -6.43
CA HIS A 63 -11.50 10.40 -6.74
C HIS A 63 -10.46 10.83 -7.78
N GLY A 64 -9.74 9.87 -8.40
CA GLY A 64 -8.74 10.17 -9.43
C GLY A 64 -7.54 10.94 -8.90
N TRP A 65 -7.17 10.72 -7.65
CA TRP A 65 -6.03 11.37 -7.01
C TRP A 65 -4.70 10.88 -7.59
N VAL A 66 -3.67 11.69 -7.41
CA VAL A 66 -2.32 11.43 -7.92
C VAL A 66 -1.32 11.23 -6.79
N MET A 67 -0.20 10.58 -7.10
CA MET A 67 0.90 10.48 -6.15
C MET A 67 1.62 11.83 -6.03
N PRO A 68 2.03 12.25 -4.81
CA PRO A 68 2.71 13.53 -4.60
C PRO A 68 4.17 13.52 -5.08
N LEU A 69 4.75 12.35 -5.36
CA LEU A 69 6.12 12.20 -5.83
C LEU A 69 6.24 11.14 -6.92
N GLY A 70 7.14 11.39 -7.87
CA GLY A 70 7.48 10.47 -8.95
C GLY A 70 6.43 10.45 -10.07
N ASN A 71 6.59 9.50 -10.98
CA ASN A 71 5.75 9.39 -12.19
C ASN A 71 4.79 8.19 -12.15
N ARG A 72 4.74 7.46 -11.02
CA ARG A 72 3.85 6.31 -10.86
C ARG A 72 2.47 6.81 -10.42
N ASN A 73 1.42 6.25 -11.02
CA ASN A 73 0.04 6.47 -10.58
C ASN A 73 -0.27 5.66 -9.30
N VAL A 74 -1.41 5.92 -8.66
CA VAL A 74 -1.77 5.34 -7.35
C VAL A 74 -1.83 3.81 -7.43
N GLN A 75 -2.49 3.26 -8.44
CA GLN A 75 -2.63 1.82 -8.64
C GLN A 75 -1.29 1.13 -8.89
N THR A 76 -0.36 1.77 -9.61
CA THR A 76 1.00 1.25 -9.79
C THR A 76 1.69 1.21 -8.44
N VAL A 77 1.67 2.30 -7.66
CA VAL A 77 2.30 2.32 -6.34
C VAL A 77 1.71 1.24 -5.42
N LEU A 78 0.38 1.12 -5.33
CA LEU A 78 -0.24 0.07 -4.50
C LEU A 78 0.20 -1.33 -4.94
N ALA A 79 0.14 -1.65 -6.23
CA ALA A 79 0.54 -2.96 -6.73
C ALA A 79 2.01 -3.29 -6.45
N GLU A 80 2.91 -2.32 -6.64
CA GLU A 80 4.35 -2.52 -6.46
C GLU A 80 4.73 -2.63 -4.99
N GLU A 81 4.33 -1.66 -4.17
CA GLU A 81 4.76 -1.60 -2.77
C GLU A 81 4.15 -2.74 -1.94
N MET A 82 2.91 -3.17 -2.23
CA MET A 82 2.30 -4.33 -1.56
C MET A 82 2.99 -5.64 -1.95
N ALA A 83 3.37 -5.80 -3.22
CA ALA A 83 4.09 -6.98 -3.68
C ALA A 83 5.51 -7.05 -3.11
N ASP A 84 6.21 -5.91 -3.05
CA ASP A 84 7.55 -5.81 -2.46
C ASP A 84 7.53 -6.05 -0.94
N ALA A 85 6.48 -5.57 -0.25
CA ALA A 85 6.25 -5.84 1.16
C ALA A 85 6.03 -7.34 1.43
N ALA A 86 5.18 -8.00 0.63
CA ALA A 86 4.98 -9.44 0.72
C ALA A 86 6.26 -10.23 0.45
N GLN A 87 7.01 -9.88 -0.61
CA GLN A 87 8.28 -10.52 -0.91
C GLN A 87 9.28 -10.36 0.25
N SER A 88 9.36 -9.18 0.85
CA SER A 88 10.24 -8.90 1.99
C SER A 88 9.86 -9.73 3.22
N ALA A 89 8.57 -9.85 3.51
CA ALA A 89 8.06 -10.67 4.61
C ALA A 89 8.33 -12.17 4.42
N MET A 90 8.20 -12.67 3.19
CA MET A 90 8.55 -14.05 2.85
C MET A 90 10.05 -14.32 3.02
N LEU A 91 10.92 -13.41 2.55
CA LEU A 91 12.37 -13.52 2.75
C LEU A 91 12.77 -13.50 4.23
N ALA A 92 11.99 -12.79 5.06
CA ALA A 92 12.18 -12.74 6.51
C ALA A 92 11.49 -13.90 7.26
N ALA A 93 10.77 -14.79 6.56
CA ALA A 93 9.96 -15.87 7.14
C ALA A 93 8.95 -15.37 8.21
N THR A 94 8.41 -14.17 8.02
CA THR A 94 7.40 -13.58 8.93
C THR A 94 5.96 -13.82 8.47
N GLY A 95 5.77 -14.34 7.26
CA GLY A 95 4.47 -14.48 6.62
C GLY A 95 3.87 -13.14 6.18
N PHE A 96 2.90 -13.19 5.28
CA PHE A 96 2.14 -12.04 4.80
C PHE A 96 0.68 -12.44 4.60
N ASP A 97 -0.25 -11.55 4.91
CA ASP A 97 -1.67 -11.83 4.72
C ASP A 97 -2.04 -11.74 3.23
N ALA A 98 -2.42 -12.88 2.63
CA ALA A 98 -2.80 -12.97 1.23
C ALA A 98 -4.03 -12.11 0.90
N ASP A 99 -4.94 -11.89 1.85
CA ASP A 99 -6.16 -11.12 1.61
C ASP A 99 -5.85 -9.66 1.30
N LEU A 100 -4.76 -9.10 1.85
CA LEU A 100 -4.29 -7.75 1.52
C LEU A 100 -3.85 -7.65 0.05
N LEU A 101 -3.19 -8.68 -0.48
CA LEU A 101 -2.77 -8.70 -1.89
C LEU A 101 -3.97 -8.91 -2.81
N LEU A 102 -4.92 -9.75 -2.43
CA LEU A 102 -6.16 -9.97 -3.18
C LEU A 102 -7.02 -8.71 -3.22
N GLN A 103 -7.14 -7.99 -2.11
CA GLN A 103 -7.81 -6.68 -2.07
C GLN A 103 -7.11 -5.65 -2.95
N THR A 104 -5.77 -5.66 -2.98
CA THR A 104 -4.99 -4.79 -3.88
C THR A 104 -5.28 -5.11 -5.34
N LEU A 105 -5.37 -6.39 -5.68
CA LEU A 105 -5.69 -6.84 -7.04
C LEU A 105 -7.09 -6.39 -7.46
N GLU A 106 -8.10 -6.62 -6.61
CA GLU A 106 -9.47 -6.17 -6.86
C GLU A 106 -9.54 -4.64 -7.00
N LEU A 107 -8.88 -3.92 -6.10
CA LEU A 107 -8.91 -2.46 -6.09
C LEU A 107 -8.27 -1.84 -7.34
N THR A 108 -7.32 -2.52 -7.96
CA THR A 108 -6.58 -2.04 -9.13
C THR A 108 -7.00 -2.71 -10.44
N ASP A 109 -8.07 -3.51 -10.41
CA ASP A 109 -8.60 -4.17 -11.59
C ASP A 109 -9.08 -3.16 -12.64
N GLY A 110 -8.79 -3.43 -13.91
CA GLY A 110 -9.11 -2.55 -15.04
C GLY A 110 -8.37 -1.19 -15.06
N LEU A 111 -7.59 -0.84 -14.05
CA LEU A 111 -6.83 0.41 -14.02
C LEU A 111 -5.50 0.29 -14.76
N ASP A 112 -5.13 1.34 -15.49
CA ASP A 112 -3.89 1.39 -16.28
C ASP A 112 -2.65 1.38 -15.39
N MET A 113 -1.71 0.47 -15.68
CA MET A 113 -0.40 0.37 -15.03
C MET A 113 0.53 -0.44 -15.94
N PRO A 114 1.86 -0.33 -15.76
CA PRO A 114 2.79 -1.20 -16.48
C PRO A 114 2.52 -2.69 -16.21
N ASP A 115 2.55 -3.53 -17.25
CA ASP A 115 2.30 -4.97 -17.13
C ASP A 115 3.21 -5.64 -16.08
N GLN A 116 4.46 -5.20 -15.99
CA GLN A 116 5.41 -5.68 -15.00
C GLN A 116 4.95 -5.45 -13.55
N SER A 117 4.24 -4.35 -13.27
CA SER A 117 3.73 -4.01 -11.95
C SER A 117 2.56 -4.91 -11.59
N ARG A 118 1.64 -5.16 -12.53
CA ARG A 118 0.54 -6.13 -12.37
C ARG A 118 1.06 -7.55 -12.18
N ALA A 119 2.02 -7.97 -13.01
CA ALA A 119 2.64 -9.29 -12.93
C ALA A 119 3.35 -9.50 -11.57
N ARG A 120 3.98 -8.46 -11.03
CA ARG A 120 4.61 -8.49 -9.70
C ARG A 120 3.59 -8.80 -8.61
N LEU A 121 2.43 -8.15 -8.62
CA LEU A 121 1.35 -8.41 -7.67
C LEU A 121 0.83 -9.86 -7.77
N HIS A 122 0.54 -10.35 -8.98
CA HIS A 122 0.13 -11.74 -9.17
C HIS A 122 1.16 -12.75 -8.67
N LYS A 123 2.45 -12.49 -8.94
CA LYS A 123 3.54 -13.34 -8.45
C LYS A 123 3.56 -13.37 -6.92
N ALA A 124 3.42 -12.23 -6.26
CA ALA A 124 3.37 -12.15 -4.80
C ALA A 124 2.17 -12.94 -4.24
N ILE A 125 0.98 -12.80 -4.83
CA ILE A 125 -0.22 -13.57 -4.43
C ILE A 125 0.06 -15.07 -4.52
N GLY A 126 0.56 -15.55 -5.65
CA GLY A 126 0.85 -16.98 -5.84
C GLY A 126 1.90 -17.50 -4.86
N ALA A 127 2.92 -16.69 -4.56
CA ALA A 127 3.98 -17.05 -3.62
C ALA A 127 3.45 -17.18 -2.19
N VAL A 128 2.69 -16.20 -1.70
CA VAL A 128 2.12 -16.20 -0.34
C VAL A 128 1.11 -17.34 -0.16
N LEU A 129 0.24 -17.59 -1.15
CA LEU A 129 -0.72 -18.69 -1.08
C LEU A 129 -0.06 -20.08 -1.08
N SER A 130 1.03 -20.24 -1.82
CA SER A 130 1.77 -21.51 -1.87
C SER A 130 2.47 -21.81 -0.54
N GLU A 131 2.99 -20.79 0.14
CA GLU A 131 3.60 -20.93 1.46
C GLU A 131 2.55 -21.26 2.54
N SER A 132 1.35 -20.69 2.43
CA SER A 132 0.25 -20.90 3.37
C SER A 132 -0.43 -22.27 3.24
N ASN A 133 -0.21 -22.97 2.11
CA ASN A 133 -0.77 -24.29 1.84
C ASN A 133 0.29 -25.22 1.21
N PRO A 134 1.31 -25.63 1.98
CA PRO A 134 2.34 -26.53 1.49
C PRO A 134 1.74 -27.91 1.19
N ALA A 135 2.03 -28.43 0.00
CA ALA A 135 1.57 -29.74 -0.48
C ALA A 135 2.11 -30.91 0.37
#